data_AF-A0A6H1X3G7-F1
#
_entry.id   AF-A0A6H1X3G7-F1
#
_cell.length_a   1.000
_cell.length_b   1.000
_cell.length_c   1.000
_cell.angle_alpha   90.00
_cell.angle_beta   90.00
_cell.angle_gamma   90.00
#
_symmetry.space_group_name_H-M   'P 1'
#
loop_
_entity.id
_entity.type
_entity.pdbx_description
1 polymer ?
#
loop_
_entity_poly.entity_id
_entity_poly.type
_entity_poly.pdbx_seq_one_letter_code
_entity_poly.pdbx_strand_id
1 'polypeptide(L)'
;MSKRKNKFVLKFLTGFFSVLLVISIYNVFYNFNVRENSIESKVKSVSEEDKDVVVIDIGHGGNDQGTQNLYSGVVEKDITLEIGMKIEQILKEDSSIEVLTTRTTDVYLS
;
A
#
# COMPACT_ATOMS: atom_id res chain seq x y z
N MET A 1 -2.34 66.13 31.36
CA MET A 1 -3.49 65.20 31.19
C MET A 1 -3.28 64.08 30.16
N SER A 2 -2.09 63.91 29.55
CA SER A 2 -1.85 62.89 28.49
C SER A 2 -1.29 61.54 29.00
N LYS A 3 -0.46 61.51 30.06
CA LYS A 3 0.19 60.27 30.55
C LYS A 3 -0.78 59.14 30.95
N ARG A 4 -1.97 59.48 31.46
CA ARG A 4 -2.99 58.50 31.90
C ARG A 4 -3.70 57.84 30.72
N LYS A 5 -3.94 58.59 29.64
CA LYS A 5 -4.53 58.08 28.39
C LYS A 5 -3.58 57.12 27.67
N ASN A 6 -2.27 57.41 27.67
CA ASN A 6 -1.26 56.58 27.02
C ASN A 6 -1.08 55.20 27.69
N LYS A 7 -1.20 55.11 29.03
CA LYS A 7 -1.16 53.81 29.75
C LYS A 7 -2.38 52.93 29.47
N PHE A 8 -3.54 53.53 29.25
CA PHE A 8 -4.76 52.80 28.90
C PHE A 8 -4.66 52.23 27.48
N VAL A 9 -4.25 53.06 26.52
CA VAL A 9 -4.02 52.64 25.12
C VAL A 9 -2.95 51.55 25.05
N LEU A 10 -1.86 51.66 25.81
CA LEU A 10 -0.80 50.65 25.83
C LEU A 10 -1.29 49.28 26.36
N LYS A 11 -2.07 49.27 27.45
CA LYS A 11 -2.65 48.02 27.99
C LYS A 11 -3.64 47.37 27.00
N PHE A 12 -4.43 48.19 26.31
CA PHE A 12 -5.37 47.72 25.30
C PHE A 12 -4.63 47.13 24.08
N LEU A 13 -3.57 47.81 23.64
CA LEU A 13 -2.72 47.37 22.53
C LEU A 13 -1.98 46.07 22.86
N THR A 14 -1.39 45.94 24.05
CA THR A 14 -0.73 44.71 24.48
C THR A 14 -1.71 43.54 24.59
N GLY A 15 -2.97 43.78 25.01
CA GLY A 15 -4.01 42.76 25.04
C GLY A 15 -4.47 42.32 23.65
N PHE A 16 -4.51 43.24 22.69
CA PHE A 16 -4.82 42.90 21.29
C PHE A 16 -3.73 42.01 20.67
N PHE A 17 -2.45 42.35 20.88
CA PHE A 17 -1.33 41.54 20.39
C PHE A 17 -1.25 40.16 21.08
N SER A 18 -1.62 40.04 22.36
CA SER A 18 -1.63 38.72 23.03
C SER A 18 -2.70 37.79 22.46
N VAL A 19 -3.86 38.30 22.06
CA VAL A 19 -4.90 37.51 21.40
C VAL A 19 -4.42 37.02 20.02
N LEU A 20 -3.78 37.89 19.24
CA LEU A 20 -3.20 37.51 17.95
C LEU A 20 -2.12 36.44 18.09
N LEU A 21 -1.31 36.50 19.15
CA LEU A 21 -0.29 35.50 19.44
C LEU A 21 -0.91 34.12 19.70
N VAL A 22 -1.97 34.05 20.51
CA VAL A 22 -2.67 32.78 20.81
C VAL A 22 -3.27 32.19 19.54
N ILE A 23 -3.88 33.02 18.69
CA ILE A 23 -4.44 32.58 17.40
C ILE A 23 -3.32 32.05 16.48
N SER A 24 -2.18 32.74 16.42
CA SER A 24 -1.03 32.29 15.62
C SER A 24 -0.51 30.93 16.09
N ILE A 25 -0.34 30.75 17.40
CA ILE A 25 0.11 29.47 17.99
C ILE A 25 -0.90 28.35 17.69
N TYR A 26 -2.20 28.62 17.84
CA TYR A 26 -3.25 27.66 17.50
C TYR A 26 -3.17 27.24 16.04
N ASN A 27 -2.98 28.19 15.12
CA ASN A 27 -2.83 27.88 13.70
C ASN A 27 -1.58 27.04 13.42
N VAL A 28 -0.43 27.34 14.04
CA VAL A 28 0.79 26.53 13.89
C VAL A 28 0.57 25.11 14.39
N PHE A 29 -0.06 24.94 15.55
CA PHE A 29 -0.38 23.63 16.11
C PHE A 29 -1.37 22.87 15.21
N TYR A 30 -2.43 23.51 14.74
CA TYR A 30 -3.39 22.91 13.80
C TYR A 30 -2.70 22.41 12.52
N ASN A 31 -1.85 23.25 11.91
CA ASN A 31 -1.10 22.88 10.71
C ASN A 31 -0.10 21.73 10.95
N PHE A 32 0.51 21.66 12.14
CA PHE A 32 1.42 20.58 12.51
C PHE A 32 0.69 19.23 12.60
N ASN A 33 -0.45 19.17 13.31
CA ASN A 33 -1.24 17.94 13.45
C ASN A 33 -1.79 17.43 12.10
N VAL A 34 -2.22 18.34 11.21
CA VAL A 34 -2.68 17.97 9.86
C VAL A 34 -1.56 17.29 9.07
N ARG A 35 -0.31 17.78 9.20
CA ARG A 35 0.85 17.18 8.52
C ARG A 35 1.19 15.80 9.08
N GLU A 36 1.18 15.63 10.40
CA GLU A 36 1.49 14.34 11.03
C GLU A 36 0.50 13.24 10.61
N ASN A 37 -0.81 13.54 10.62
CA ASN A 37 -1.84 12.62 10.13
C ASN A 37 -1.67 12.28 8.64
N SER A 38 -1.27 13.25 7.81
CA SER A 38 -1.04 13.02 6.38
C SER A 38 0.19 12.14 6.10
N ILE A 39 1.21 12.20 6.98
CA ILE A 39 2.39 11.36 6.90
C ILE A 39 2.04 9.93 7.32
N GLU A 40 1.30 9.76 8.42
CA GLU A 40 0.87 8.44 8.88
C GLU A 40 -0.03 7.75 7.84
N SER A 41 -0.97 8.48 7.22
CA SER A 41 -1.81 7.93 6.15
C SER A 41 -1.00 7.54 4.91
N LYS A 42 0.04 8.31 4.56
CA LYS A 42 0.90 8.04 3.41
C LYS A 42 1.88 6.90 3.67
N VAL A 43 2.41 6.78 4.88
CA VAL A 43 3.25 5.65 5.27
C VAL A 43 2.43 4.35 5.27
N LYS A 44 1.18 4.39 5.76
CA LYS A 44 0.29 3.24 5.73
C LYS A 44 -0.08 2.81 4.31
N SER A 45 -0.38 3.75 3.42
CA SER A 45 -0.65 3.44 2.01
C SER A 45 0.58 2.91 1.27
N VAL A 46 1.78 3.41 1.57
CA VAL A 46 3.03 2.92 0.96
C VAL A 46 3.42 1.53 1.51
N SER A 47 3.14 1.23 2.78
CA SER A 47 3.44 -0.08 3.37
C SER A 47 2.50 -1.21 2.91
N GLU A 48 1.33 -0.88 2.34
CA GLU A 48 0.40 -1.87 1.80
C GLU A 48 0.61 -2.16 0.29
N GLU A 49 1.42 -1.38 -0.44
CA GLU A 49 1.36 -1.36 -1.92
C GLU A 49 2.64 -1.62 -2.73
N ASP A 50 3.80 -1.92 -2.14
CA ASP A 50 4.95 -2.45 -2.93
C ASP A 50 5.14 -3.94 -2.65
N LYS A 51 4.24 -4.76 -3.20
CA LYS A 51 4.46 -6.22 -3.29
C LYS A 51 5.18 -6.53 -4.59
N ASP A 52 6.15 -7.43 -4.52
CA ASP A 52 6.73 -8.01 -5.73
C ASP A 52 5.69 -8.92 -6.37
N VAL A 53 5.34 -8.65 -7.62
CA VAL A 53 4.35 -9.46 -8.36
C VAL A 53 5.06 -10.57 -9.12
N VAL A 54 4.71 -11.81 -8.83
CA VAL A 54 5.20 -13.00 -9.54
C VAL A 54 4.05 -13.63 -10.32
N VAL A 55 4.22 -13.74 -11.64
CA VAL A 55 3.29 -14.46 -12.51
C VAL A 55 3.87 -15.84 -12.84
N ILE A 56 3.14 -16.88 -12.48
CA ILE A 56 3.47 -18.27 -12.80
C ILE A 56 2.64 -18.69 -14.00
N ASP A 57 3.29 -18.83 -15.15
CA ASP A 57 2.66 -19.42 -16.32
C ASP A 57 2.69 -20.94 -16.24
N ILE A 58 1.53 -21.55 -16.01
CA ILE A 58 1.39 -23.01 -15.93
C ILE A 58 1.07 -23.52 -17.34
N GLY A 59 2.12 -23.95 -18.05
CA GLY A 59 2.03 -24.35 -19.46
C GLY A 59 1.01 -25.46 -19.74
N HIS A 60 0.51 -25.46 -20.99
CA HIS A 60 -0.50 -26.39 -21.54
C HIS A 60 -1.82 -26.39 -20.75
N GLY A 61 -2.72 -27.34 -21.03
CA GLY A 61 -3.99 -27.51 -20.32
C GLY A 61 -5.17 -27.80 -21.25
N GLY A 62 -6.19 -28.44 -20.70
CA GLY A 62 -7.36 -28.90 -21.45
C GLY A 62 -6.94 -29.90 -22.55
N ASN A 63 -7.24 -29.54 -23.80
CA ASN A 63 -6.93 -30.37 -24.97
C ASN A 63 -5.46 -30.29 -25.40
N ASP A 64 -4.74 -29.26 -24.98
CA ASP A 64 -3.30 -29.19 -25.19
C ASP A 64 -2.60 -29.97 -24.07
N GLN A 65 -2.12 -31.16 -24.39
CA GLN A 65 -1.48 -32.06 -23.43
C GLN A 65 0.00 -31.74 -23.22
N GLY A 66 0.59 -30.94 -24.12
CA GLY A 66 2.05 -30.84 -24.26
C GLY A 66 2.69 -32.18 -24.58
N THR A 67 3.90 -32.37 -24.07
CA THR A 67 4.66 -33.61 -24.25
C THR A 67 4.03 -34.78 -23.49
N GLN A 68 3.89 -35.92 -24.15
CA GLN A 68 3.39 -37.15 -23.53
C GLN A 68 4.46 -38.25 -23.54
N ASN A 69 4.63 -38.91 -22.40
CA ASN A 69 5.39 -40.14 -22.32
C ASN A 69 4.50 -41.33 -22.74
N LEU A 70 4.81 -41.96 -23.86
CA LEU A 70 4.01 -43.07 -24.41
C LEU A 70 4.05 -44.36 -23.57
N TYR A 71 5.07 -44.54 -22.73
CA TYR A 71 5.22 -45.74 -21.90
C TYR A 71 4.50 -45.61 -20.55
N SER A 72 4.62 -44.45 -19.90
CA SER A 72 4.00 -44.21 -18.58
C SER A 72 2.63 -43.53 -18.65
N GLY A 73 2.28 -42.94 -19.80
CA GLY A 73 1.05 -42.16 -19.98
C GLY A 73 1.08 -40.77 -19.37
N VAL A 74 2.19 -40.37 -18.73
CA VAL A 74 2.33 -39.05 -18.10
C VAL A 74 2.31 -37.96 -19.16
N VAL A 75 1.54 -36.90 -18.90
CA VAL A 75 1.40 -35.72 -19.77
C VAL A 75 1.96 -34.48 -19.09
N GLU A 76 2.61 -33.63 -19.87
CA GLU A 76 3.28 -32.41 -19.42
C GLU A 76 2.33 -31.48 -18.66
N LYS A 77 1.10 -31.29 -19.16
CA LYS A 77 0.10 -30.40 -18.54
C LYS A 77 -0.23 -30.73 -17.08
N ASP A 78 -0.11 -32.00 -16.70
CA ASP A 78 -0.40 -32.46 -15.34
C ASP A 78 0.79 -32.18 -14.43
N ILE A 79 2.01 -32.43 -14.93
CA ILE A 79 3.25 -32.11 -14.22
C ILE A 79 3.36 -30.61 -13.98
N THR A 80 3.12 -29.79 -15.02
CA THR A 80 3.22 -28.34 -14.90
C THR A 80 2.20 -27.80 -13.92
N LEU A 81 0.96 -28.31 -13.92
CA LEU A 81 -0.06 -27.93 -12.95
C LEU A 81 0.35 -28.29 -11.53
N GLU A 82 0.82 -29.52 -11.30
CA GLU A 82 1.26 -29.95 -9.98
C GLU A 82 2.41 -29.09 -9.44
N ILE A 83 3.42 -28.81 -10.28
CA ILE A 83 4.57 -27.99 -9.90
C ILE A 83 4.15 -26.53 -9.68
N GLY A 84 3.35 -25.96 -10.59
CA GLY A 84 2.92 -24.57 -10.50
C GLY A 84 2.11 -24.29 -9.23
N MET A 85 1.19 -25.20 -8.85
CA MET A 85 0.42 -25.07 -7.61
C MET A 85 1.30 -25.17 -6.36
N LYS A 86 2.36 -26.01 -6.38
CA LYS A 86 3.32 -26.07 -5.26
C LYS A 86 4.14 -24.78 -5.13
N ILE A 87 4.61 -24.23 -6.25
CA ILE A 87 5.32 -22.94 -6.26
C ILE A 87 4.41 -21.83 -5.77
N GLU A 88 3.15 -21.78 -6.25
CA GLU A 88 2.15 -20.81 -5.80
C GLU A 88 1.96 -20.89 -4.28
N GLN A 89 1.79 -22.10 -3.73
CA GLN A 89 1.62 -22.28 -2.29
C GLN A 89 2.82 -21.76 -1.49
N ILE A 90 4.04 -22.08 -1.92
CA ILE A 90 5.27 -21.65 -1.25
C ILE A 90 5.41 -20.12 -1.29
N LEU A 91 5.19 -19.50 -2.46
CA LEU A 91 5.34 -18.06 -2.61
C LEU A 91 4.27 -17.27 -1.85
N LYS A 92 3.06 -17.82 -1.69
CA LYS A 92 1.98 -17.21 -0.88
C LYS A 92 2.28 -17.17 0.62
N GLU A 93 3.28 -17.91 1.10
CA GLU A 93 3.72 -17.83 2.49
C GLU A 93 4.44 -16.49 2.78
N ASP A 94 4.97 -15.82 1.75
CA ASP A 94 5.60 -14.51 1.86
C ASP A 94 4.59 -13.38 1.58
N SER A 95 4.25 -12.62 2.62
CA SER A 95 3.31 -11.49 2.52
C SER A 95 3.77 -10.34 1.63
N SER A 96 5.08 -10.28 1.31
CA SER A 96 5.66 -9.29 0.41
C SER A 96 5.50 -9.65 -1.08
N ILE A 97 5.04 -10.87 -1.38
CA ILE A 97 4.86 -11.36 -2.75
C ILE A 97 3.36 -11.46 -3.08
N GLU A 98 2.97 -10.91 -4.21
CA GLU A 98 1.68 -11.19 -4.84
C GLU A 98 1.87 -12.23 -5.94
N VAL A 99 1.21 -13.38 -5.81
CA VAL A 99 1.33 -14.49 -6.76
C VAL A 99 0.09 -14.58 -7.63
N LEU A 100 0.30 -14.54 -8.93
CA LEU A 100 -0.74 -14.75 -9.95
C LEU A 100 -0.39 -16.00 -10.77
N THR A 101 -1.37 -16.86 -11.02
CA THR A 101 -1.21 -18.04 -11.87
C THR A 101 -2.06 -17.88 -13.14
N THR A 102 -1.57 -18.33 -14.30
CA THR A 102 -2.36 -18.26 -15.55
C THR A 102 -3.55 -19.21 -15.52
N ARG A 103 -3.41 -20.38 -14.89
CA ARG A 103 -4.49 -21.34 -14.58
C ARG A 103 -4.27 -21.99 -13.22
N THR A 104 -5.36 -22.52 -12.63
CA THR A 104 -5.34 -23.34 -11.40
C THR A 104 -6.02 -24.70 -11.59
N THR A 105 -6.51 -24.97 -12.80
CA THR A 105 -7.20 -26.21 -13.17
C THR A 105 -6.75 -26.65 -14.56
N ASP A 106 -7.22 -27.83 -15.00
CA ASP A 106 -6.94 -28.36 -16.32
C ASP A 106 -7.82 -27.67 -17.39
N VAL A 107 -7.40 -26.47 -17.80
CA VAL A 107 -8.08 -25.65 -18.80
C VAL A 107 -7.10 -25.19 -19.87
N TYR A 108 -7.57 -25.10 -21.10
CA TYR A 108 -6.80 -24.53 -22.21
C TYR A 108 -6.88 -23.00 -22.16
N LEU A 109 -5.75 -22.34 -22.38
CA LEU A 109 -5.64 -20.87 -22.51
C LEU A 109 -5.06 -20.55 -23.90
N SER A 110 -5.62 -19.54 -24.56
CA SER A 110 -5.30 -19.14 -25.94
C SER A 110 -4.47 -17.87 -26.03
#